data_AF-A0A2K5MSN3-F1
#
_entry.id   AF-A0A2K5MSN3-F1
#
_cell.length_a   1.000
_cell.length_b   1.000
_cell.length_c   1.000
_cell.angle_alpha   90.00
_cell.angle_beta   90.00
_cell.angle_gamma   90.00
#
_symmetry.space_group_name_H-M   'P 1'
#
loop_
_entity.id
_entity.type
_entity.pdbx_description
1 polymer ?
#
loop_
_entity_poly.entity_id
_entity_poly.type
_entity_poly.pdbx_seq_one_letter_code
_entity_poly.pdbx_strand_id
1 'polypeptide(L)'
;MPKAPKGKSAGREKKKVIHPYSRKAVQIMTEAHKQEKKEKLKNEKALCFNLIGEKLQWFQNHLDPPQKKIFKQRCLENVIRNLYTLVDYRLLFIF
;
A
#
# COMPACT_ATOMS: atom_id res chain seq x y z
N MET A 1 -29.26 -27.50 -18.60
CA MET A 1 -27.84 -27.30 -18.20
C MET A 1 -27.37 -25.92 -18.64
N PRO A 2 -26.79 -25.07 -17.78
CA PRO A 2 -26.26 -23.78 -18.22
C PRO A 2 -24.93 -24.00 -18.97
N LYS A 3 -24.79 -23.39 -20.15
CA LYS A 3 -23.58 -23.50 -21.00
C LYS A 3 -22.41 -22.76 -20.34
N ALA A 4 -21.27 -23.44 -20.27
CA ALA A 4 -20.02 -22.92 -19.74
C ALA A 4 -19.57 -21.62 -20.45
N PRO A 5 -19.00 -20.64 -19.72
CA PRO A 5 -18.52 -19.41 -20.33
C PRO A 5 -17.30 -19.70 -21.20
N LYS A 6 -17.42 -19.44 -22.51
CA LYS A 6 -16.31 -19.48 -23.47
C LYS A 6 -15.18 -18.60 -22.96
N GLY A 7 -14.04 -19.23 -22.65
CA GLY A 7 -12.83 -18.56 -22.21
C GLY A 7 -12.41 -17.48 -23.19
N LYS A 8 -12.14 -16.28 -22.67
CA LYS A 8 -11.51 -15.21 -23.44
C LYS A 8 -10.08 -15.67 -23.73
N SER A 9 -9.79 -15.94 -24.98
CA SER A 9 -8.49 -16.40 -25.46
C SER A 9 -7.39 -15.45 -25.00
N ALA A 10 -6.55 -15.95 -24.08
CA ALA A 10 -5.25 -15.41 -23.74
C ALA A 10 -4.32 -15.58 -24.96
N GLY A 11 -4.44 -14.66 -25.91
CA GLY A 11 -3.73 -14.74 -27.19
C GLY A 11 -3.68 -13.38 -27.86
N ARG A 12 -2.74 -12.55 -27.40
CA ARG A 12 -2.13 -11.43 -28.16
C ARG A 12 -3.11 -10.68 -29.07
N GLU A 13 -4.07 -9.95 -28.49
CA GLU A 13 -4.86 -9.00 -29.26
C GLU A 13 -3.89 -7.94 -29.82
N LYS A 14 -3.60 -8.00 -31.13
CA LYS A 14 -3.08 -6.86 -31.89
C LYS A 14 -3.86 -5.64 -31.43
N LYS A 15 -3.20 -4.56 -30.97
CA LYS A 15 -3.86 -3.33 -30.51
C LYS A 15 -4.77 -2.82 -31.63
N LYS A 16 -6.02 -3.27 -31.64
CA LYS A 16 -7.04 -2.79 -32.57
C LYS A 16 -7.17 -1.31 -32.29
N VAL A 17 -7.20 -0.48 -33.33
CA VAL A 17 -7.43 0.96 -33.18
C VAL A 17 -8.74 1.12 -32.42
N ILE A 18 -8.67 1.61 -31.18
CA ILE A 18 -9.84 1.80 -30.32
C ILE A 18 -10.30 3.24 -30.57
N HIS A 19 -11.55 3.40 -31.01
CA HIS A 19 -12.13 4.72 -31.15
C HIS A 19 -12.18 5.43 -29.78
N PRO A 20 -11.84 6.73 -29.68
CA PRO A 20 -11.75 7.45 -28.40
C PRO A 20 -13.02 7.38 -27.54
N TYR A 21 -14.19 7.38 -28.17
CA TYR A 21 -15.49 7.32 -27.50
C TYR A 21 -16.08 5.91 -27.38
N SER A 22 -15.30 4.86 -27.67
CA SER A 22 -15.74 3.48 -27.49
C SER A 22 -15.86 3.11 -26.01
N ARG A 23 -16.77 2.19 -25.68
CA ARG A 23 -16.85 1.57 -24.34
C ARG A 23 -15.50 1.00 -23.88
N LYS A 24 -14.68 0.45 -24.80
CA LYS A 24 -13.35 -0.08 -24.47
C LYS A 24 -12.37 1.03 -24.08
N ALA A 25 -12.45 2.21 -24.71
CA ALA A 25 -11.63 3.36 -24.32
C ALA A 25 -12.02 3.90 -22.94
N VAL A 26 -13.33 4.00 -22.66
CA VAL A 26 -13.83 4.40 -21.34
C VAL A 26 -13.36 3.46 -20.24
N GLN A 27 -13.38 2.14 -20.49
CA GLN A 27 -12.88 1.13 -19.54
C GLN A 27 -11.38 1.31 -19.25
N ILE A 28 -10.56 1.51 -20.29
CA ILE A 28 -9.11 1.73 -20.14
C ILE A 28 -8.84 3.01 -19.34
N MET A 29 -9.54 4.11 -19.65
CA MET A 29 -9.38 5.39 -18.95
C MET A 29 -9.79 5.27 -17.48
N THR A 30 -10.90 4.58 -17.20
CA THR A 30 -11.38 4.37 -15.82
C THR A 30 -10.39 3.54 -15.02
N GLU A 31 -9.84 2.48 -15.61
CA GLU A 31 -8.84 1.63 -14.94
C GLU A 31 -7.52 2.38 -14.71
N ALA A 32 -7.08 3.16 -15.69
CA ALA A 32 -5.89 4.00 -15.57
C ALA A 32 -6.05 5.02 -14.41
N HIS A 33 -7.18 5.72 -14.32
CA HIS A 33 -7.43 6.64 -13.22
C HIS A 33 -7.53 5.97 -11.85
N LYS A 34 -8.07 4.74 -11.77
CA LYS A 34 -8.07 3.97 -10.53
C LYS A 34 -6.65 3.62 -10.10
N GLN A 35 -5.82 3.16 -11.05
CA GLN A 35 -4.44 2.80 -10.78
C GLN A 35 -3.61 4.03 -10.37
N GLU A 36 -3.78 5.15 -11.06
CA GLU A 36 -3.14 6.43 -10.73
C GLU A 36 -3.46 6.88 -9.30
N LYS A 37 -4.74 6.85 -8.90
CA LYS A 37 -5.15 7.16 -7.52
C LYS A 37 -4.50 6.22 -6.51
N LYS A 38 -4.45 4.93 -6.81
CA LYS A 38 -3.85 3.91 -5.95
C LYS A 38 -2.34 4.14 -5.79
N GLU A 39 -1.64 4.47 -6.87
CA GLU A 39 -0.20 4.75 -6.83
C GLU A 39 0.09 6.05 -6.10
N LYS A 40 -0.71 7.10 -6.32
CA LYS A 40 -0.59 8.36 -5.57
C LYS A 40 -0.69 8.14 -4.07
N LEU A 41 -1.70 7.40 -3.60
CA LEU A 41 -1.86 7.08 -2.17
C LEU A 41 -0.68 6.27 -1.61
N LYS A 42 -0.13 5.34 -2.39
CA LYS A 42 1.05 4.57 -1.99
C LYS A 42 2.29 5.47 -1.89
N ASN A 43 2.47 6.38 -2.83
CA ASN A 43 3.61 7.29 -2.88
C ASN A 43 3.54 8.31 -1.73
N GLU A 44 2.36 8.86 -1.44
CA GLU A 44 2.15 9.76 -0.29
C GLU A 44 2.45 9.04 1.03
N LYS A 45 1.99 7.79 1.17
CA LYS A 45 2.27 6.98 2.35
C LYS A 45 3.76 6.66 2.47
N ALA A 46 4.43 6.30 1.37
CA ALA A 46 5.86 6.06 1.34
C ALA A 46 6.65 7.32 1.72
N LEU A 47 6.28 8.49 1.20
CA LEU A 47 6.90 9.76 1.53
C LEU A 47 6.74 10.08 3.03
N CYS A 48 5.54 9.88 3.57
CA CYS A 48 5.29 10.08 5.00
C CYS A 48 6.15 9.15 5.87
N PHE A 49 6.25 7.87 5.50
CA PHE A 49 7.13 6.93 6.20
C PHE A 49 8.61 7.28 6.07
N ASN A 50 9.06 7.72 4.90
CA ASN A 50 10.45 8.13 4.68
C ASN A 50 10.80 9.33 5.58
N LEU A 51 9.93 10.35 5.62
CA LEU A 51 10.14 11.53 6.47
C LEU A 51 10.18 11.16 7.96
N ILE A 52 9.30 10.27 8.41
CA ILE A 52 9.31 9.77 9.79
C ILE A 52 10.58 8.96 10.05
N GLY A 53 10.98 8.09 9.12
CA GLY A 53 12.20 7.29 9.21
C GLY A 53 13.46 8.15 9.33
N GLU A 54 13.59 9.19 8.51
CA GLU A 54 14.68 10.16 8.57
C GLU A 54 14.73 10.88 9.92
N LYS A 55 13.57 11.35 10.42
CA LYS A 55 13.50 11.98 11.74
C LYS A 55 13.91 11.02 12.85
N LEU A 56 13.39 9.79 12.85
CA LEU A 56 13.73 8.77 13.84
C LEU A 56 15.22 8.40 13.79
N GLN A 57 15.79 8.31 12.59
CA GLN A 57 17.22 8.04 12.41
C GLN A 57 18.08 9.21 12.93
N TRP A 58 17.67 10.45 12.66
CA TRP A 58 18.33 11.63 13.23
C TRP A 58 18.29 11.59 14.76
N PHE A 59 17.12 11.30 15.36
CA PHE A 59 16.98 11.13 16.80
C PHE A 59 17.90 10.03 17.33
N GLN A 60 17.95 8.88 16.67
CA GLN A 60 18.82 7.78 17.09
C GLN A 60 20.30 8.17 17.11
N ASN A 61 20.76 8.93 16.13
CA ASN A 61 22.16 9.34 16.02
C ASN A 61 22.54 10.38 17.09
N HIS A 62 21.61 11.28 17.43
CA HIS A 62 21.84 12.40 18.36
C HIS A 62 21.47 12.10 19.82
N LEU A 63 21.02 10.88 20.15
CA LEU A 63 20.82 10.46 21.54
C LEU A 63 22.17 10.16 22.22
N ASP A 64 22.33 10.65 23.46
CA ASP A 64 23.47 10.34 24.31
C ASP A 64 23.49 8.84 24.68
N PRO A 65 24.67 8.20 24.85
CA PRO A 65 24.80 6.78 25.16
C PRO A 65 23.93 6.25 26.32
N PRO A 66 23.79 6.94 27.48
CA PRO A 66 22.90 6.48 28.55
C PRO A 66 21.41 6.58 28.18
N GLN A 67 21.03 7.60 27.40
CA GLN A 67 19.65 7.80 26.95
C GLN A 67 19.26 6.79 25.86
N LYS A 68 20.20 6.37 25.01
CA LYS A 68 20.00 5.31 24.00
C LYS A 68 19.53 3.99 24.61
N LYS A 69 20.04 3.61 25.78
CA LYS A 69 19.70 2.33 26.43
C LYS A 69 18.28 2.33 26.97
N ILE A 70 17.88 3.41 27.64
CA ILE A 70 16.52 3.63 28.16
C ILE A 70 15.52 3.78 27.01
N PHE A 71 15.89 4.54 25.97
CA PHE A 71 15.07 4.72 24.77
C PHE A 71 14.83 3.40 24.05
N LYS A 72 15.87 2.58 23.87
CA LYS A 72 15.73 1.26 23.20
C LYS A 72 14.74 0.36 23.94
N GLN A 73 14.79 0.32 25.27
CA GLN A 73 13.89 -0.50 26.07
C GLN A 73 12.44 0.00 26.00
N ARG A 74 12.22 1.32 26.16
CA ARG A 74 10.88 1.93 26.05
C ARG A 74 10.30 1.90 24.64
N CYS A 75 11.11 2.04 23.60
CA CYS A 75 10.64 1.98 22.22
C CYS A 75 10.28 0.55 21.80
N LEU A 76 11.07 -0.45 22.21
CA LEU A 76 10.72 -1.86 21.96
C LEU A 76 9.37 -2.21 22.60
N GLU A 77 9.16 -1.85 23.86
CA GLU A 77 7.87 -2.08 24.53
C GLU A 77 6.69 -1.41 23.80
N ASN A 78 6.86 -0.17 23.35
CA ASN A 78 5.79 0.53 22.62
C ASN A 78 5.54 -0.04 21.22
N VAL A 79 6.57 -0.49 20.50
CA VAL A 79 6.42 -1.17 19.20
C VAL A 79 5.70 -2.49 19.38
N ILE A 80 6.11 -3.28 20.37
CA ILE A 80 5.46 -4.55 20.73
C ILE A 80 3.99 -4.31 21.10
N ARG A 81 3.69 -3.33 21.96
CA ARG A 81 2.33 -2.98 22.38
C ARG A 81 1.44 -2.57 21.21
N ASN A 82 1.94 -1.72 20.31
CA ASN A 82 1.20 -1.29 19.11
C ASN A 82 0.97 -2.43 18.12
N LEU A 83 1.94 -3.35 17.96
CA LEU A 83 1.78 -4.52 17.11
C LEU A 83 0.70 -5.46 17.64
N TYR A 84 0.66 -5.73 18.95
CA TYR A 84 -0.40 -6.53 19.55
C TYR A 84 -1.78 -5.89 19.40
N THR A 85 -1.91 -4.58 19.63
CA THR A 85 -3.19 -3.88 19.40
C THR A 85 -3.61 -3.91 17.93
N LEU A 86 -2.69 -3.71 16.98
CA LEU A 86 -3.00 -3.80 15.54
C LEU A 86 -3.41 -5.22 15.10
N VAL A 87 -2.88 -6.26 15.74
CA VAL A 87 -3.27 -7.66 15.51
C VAL A 87 -4.65 -7.92 16.12
N ASP A 88 -4.92 -7.43 17.32
CA ASP A 88 -6.24 -7.53 17.96
C ASP A 88 -7.34 -6.78 17.17
N TYR A 89 -7.07 -5.55 16.70
CA TYR A 89 -8.02 -4.79 15.86
C TYR A 89 -8.22 -5.42 14.48
N ARG A 90 -7.22 -6.14 13.93
CA ARG A 90 -7.39 -6.89 12.68
C ARG A 90 -8.18 -8.19 12.86
N LEU A 91 -8.03 -8.87 14.00
CA LEU A 91 -8.81 -10.05 14.35
C LEU A 91 -10.28 -9.69 14.68
N LEU A 92 -10.51 -8.55 15.33
CA LEU A 92 -11.84 -8.01 15.63
C LEU A 92 -12.64 -7.57 14.39
N PHE A 93 -12.00 -7.42 13.23
CA PHE A 93 -12.66 -7.00 11.98
C PHE A 93 -12.87 -8.15 10.98
N ILE A 94 -12.62 -9.39 11.41
CA ILE A 94 -12.84 -10.62 10.61
C ILE A 94 -14.07 -11.43 11.12
N PHE A 95 -14.73 -10.98 12.19
CA PHE A 95 -16.09 -11.42 12.57
C PHE A 95 -17.08 -10.28 12.40
#